data_AF-A0A9E3CI70-F1
#
_entry.id   AF-A0A9E3CI70-F1
#
_cell.length_a   1.000
_cell.length_b   1.000
_cell.length_c   1.000
_cell.angle_alpha   90.00
_cell.angle_beta   90.00
_cell.angle_gamma   90.00
#
_symmetry.space_group_name_H-M   'P 1'
#
loop_
_entity.id
_entity.type
_entity.pdbx_description
1 polymer ?
#
loop_
_entity_poly.entity_id
_entity_poly.type
_entity_poly.pdbx_seq_one_letter_code
_entity_poly.pdbx_strand_id
1 'polypeptide(L)' 'MRGLRADLEAVRAAFTLEWSNGPTEGNVNRLKFIKRQGYGRAGFELLKRRVLPLAA' A
#
# COMPACT_ATOMS: atom_id res chain seq x y z
N MET A 1 16.25 10.06 18.01
CA MET A 1 16.62 10.43 16.63
C MET A 1 17.36 9.31 15.87
N ARG A 2 16.94 8.03 15.95
CA ARG A 2 17.63 6.93 15.23
C ARG A 2 17.00 6.59 13.87
N GLY A 3 15.71 6.86 13.67
CA GLY A 3 15.00 6.56 12.40
C GLY A 3 15.47 7.42 11.23
N LEU A 4 15.51 8.75 11.40
CA LEU A 4 15.81 9.66 10.29
C LEU A 4 17.22 9.49 9.70
N ARG A 5 18.22 9.11 10.52
CA ARG A 5 19.56 8.78 10.01
C ARG A 5 19.59 7.45 9.27
N ALA A 6 18.77 6.48 9.67
CA ALA A 6 18.64 5.20 8.97
C ALA A 6 17.90 5.36 7.63
N ASP A 7 16.96 6.30 7.56
CA ASP A 7 16.14 6.55 6.37
C ASP A 7 16.78 7.56 5.39
N LEU A 8 17.97 8.09 5.69
CA LEU A 8 18.62 9.13 4.89
C LEU A 8 18.80 8.70 3.42
N GLU A 9 19.20 7.46 3.19
CA GLU A 9 19.35 6.90 1.83
C GLU A 9 18.01 6.82 1.10
N ALA A 10 16.95 6.41 1.78
CA ALA A 10 15.60 6.36 1.20
C ALA A 10 15.10 7.77 0.85
N VAL A 11 15.35 8.75 1.72
CA VAL A 11 15.00 10.16 1.46
C VAL A 11 15.77 10.70 0.27
N ARG A 12 17.08 10.46 0.18
CA ARG A 12 17.89 10.86 -0.98
C ARG A 12 17.40 10.22 -2.27
N ALA A 13 17.13 8.92 -2.24
CA ALA A 13 16.61 8.16 -3.38
C ALA A 13 15.26 8.74 -3.87
N ALA A 14 14.38 9.16 -2.96
CA ALA A 14 13.09 9.77 -3.31
C ALA A 14 13.19 11.07 -4.11
N PHE A 15 14.30 11.82 -4.00
CA PHE A 15 14.55 13.03 -4.79
C PHE A 15 15.47 12.82 -6.00
N THR A 16 16.18 11.69 -6.06
CA THR A 16 17.20 11.44 -7.09
C THR A 16 16.71 10.50 -8.19
N LEU A 17 15.80 9.58 -7.86
CA LEU A 17 15.30 8.57 -8.78
C LEU A 17 13.94 8.97 -9.33
N GLU A 18 13.72 8.74 -10.63
CA GLU A 18 12.42 8.99 -11.27
C GLU A 18 11.34 7.97 -10.87
N TRP A 19 11.75 6.85 -10.29
CA TRP A 19 10.86 5.78 -9.83
C TRP A 19 10.78 5.76 -8.30
N SER A 20 9.58 5.45 -7.80
CA SER A 20 9.32 5.34 -6.36
C SER A 20 8.40 4.17 -6.07
N ASN A 21 8.48 3.64 -4.84
CA ASN A 21 7.58 2.59 -4.36
C ASN A 21 6.21 3.14 -3.90
N GLY A 22 6.01 4.46 -3.94
CA GLY A 22 4.82 5.15 -3.46
C GLY A 22 3.50 4.61 -4.04
N PRO A 23 3.39 4.39 -5.36
CA PRO A 23 2.19 3.80 -5.96
C PRO A 23 1.86 2.40 -5.42
N THR A 24 2.88 1.56 -5.25
CA THR A 24 2.74 0.22 -4.67
C THR A 24 2.27 0.28 -3.22
N GLU A 25 2.89 1.14 -2.41
CA GLU A 25 2.53 1.35 -1.01
C GLU A 25 1.10 1.89 -0.87
N GLY A 26 0.69 2.79 -1.77
CA GLY A 26 -0.68 3.29 -1.85
C GLY A 26 -1.69 2.16 -2.10
N ASN A 27 -1.41 1.28 -3.06
CA ASN A 27 -2.24 0.11 -3.34
C ASN A 27 -2.32 -0.86 -2.15
N VAL A 28 -1.19 -1.12 -1.49
CA VAL A 28 -1.14 -1.95 -0.27
C VAL A 28 -1.94 -1.31 0.86
N ASN A 29 -1.84 0.01 1.04
CA ASN A 29 -2.60 0.72 2.07
C ASN A 29 -4.11 0.67 1.80
N ARG A 30 -4.53 0.89 0.54
CA ARG A 30 -5.93 0.75 0.12
C ARG A 30 -6.45 -0.66 0.38
N LEU A 31 -5.69 -1.69 0.05
CA LEU A 31 -6.05 -3.09 0.31
C LEU A 31 -6.23 -3.35 1.82
N LYS A 32 -5.26 -2.92 2.65
CA LYS A 32 -5.33 -3.05 4.11
C LYS A 32 -6.55 -2.35 4.68
N PHE A 33 -6.89 -1.17 4.16
CA PHE A 33 -8.07 -0.42 4.57
C PHE A 33 -9.37 -1.16 4.24
N ILE A 34 -9.54 -1.66 3.01
CA ILE A 34 -10.73 -2.44 2.60
C ILE A 34 -10.86 -3.71 3.46
N LYS A 35 -9.76 -4.43 3.69
CA LYS A 35 -9.73 -5.62 4.56
C LYS A 35 -10.22 -5.29 5.97
N ARG A 36 -9.75 -4.18 6.56
CA ARG A 36 -10.10 -3.73 7.92
C ARG A 36 -11.60 -3.47 8.07
N GLN A 37 -12.28 -2.95 7.05
CA GLN A 37 -13.74 -2.75 7.09
C GLN A 37 -14.52 -4.07 7.23
N GLY A 38 -13.94 -5.19 6.82
CA GLY A 38 -14.58 -6.50 6.80
C GLY A 38 -14.15 -7.45 7.91
N TYR A 39 -13.31 -7.02 8.86
CA TYR A 39 -12.79 -7.91 9.91
C TYR A 39 -13.89 -8.66 10.65
N GLY A 40 -13.77 -10.00 10.69
CA GLY A 40 -14.71 -10.93 11.32
C GLY A 40 -16.03 -11.16 10.57
N ARG A 41 -16.29 -10.44 9.47
CA ARG A 41 -17.58 -10.46 8.74
C ARG A 41 -17.45 -10.69 7.23
N ALA A 42 -16.25 -10.62 6.67
CA ALA A 42 -15.98 -10.76 5.24
C ALA A 42 -14.90 -11.81 4.96
N GLY A 43 -15.19 -12.76 4.07
CA GLY A 43 -14.23 -13.74 3.55
C GLY A 43 -13.40 -13.22 2.37
N PHE A 44 -12.50 -14.06 1.86
CA PHE A 44 -11.60 -13.71 0.77
C PHE A 44 -12.32 -13.29 -0.53
N GLU A 45 -13.40 -13.99 -0.89
CA GLU A 45 -14.18 -13.67 -2.10
C GLU A 45 -14.75 -12.25 -2.09
N LEU A 46 -15.24 -11.79 -0.93
CA LEU A 46 -15.75 -10.43 -0.78
C LEU A 46 -14.61 -9.41 -0.88
N LEU A 47 -13.44 -9.71 -0.29
CA LEU A 47 -12.26 -8.85 -0.44
C LEU A 47 -11.83 -8.75 -1.91
N LYS A 48 -11.77 -9.88 -2.63
CA LYS A 48 -11.41 -9.94 -4.05
C LYS A 48 -12.34 -9.08 -4.92
N ARG A 49 -13.66 -9.19 -4.71
CA ARG A 49 -14.67 -8.38 -5.42
C ARG A 49 -14.57 -6.87 -5.14
N ARG A 50 -14.10 -6.46 -3.97
CA ARG A 50 -13.97 -5.04 -3.60
C ARG A 50 -12.65 -4.40 -4.08
N VAL A 51 -11.66 -5.22 -4.41
CA VAL A 51 -10.31 -4.76 -4.77
C VAL A 51 -10.08 -4.83 -6.27
N LEU A 52 -10.47 -5.93 -6.92
CA LEU A 52 -10.29 -6.10 -8.35
C LEU A 52 -11.37 -5.32 -9.11
N PRO A 53 -11.02 -4.60 -10.18
CA PRO A 53 -12.02 -4.06 -11.08
C PRO A 53 -12.83 -5.22 -11.68
N LEU A 54 -14.12 -4.99 -11.91
CA LEU A 54 -14.92 -5.88 -12.75
C LEU A 54 -14.23 -5.94 -14.11
N ALA A 55 -13.96 -7.14 -14.62
CA ALA A 55 -13.36 -7.30 -15.94
C ALA A 55 -14.20 -6.52 -16.96
N ALA A 56 -13.54 -5.72 -17.79
CA ALA A 56 -14.14 -5.12 -18.97
C ALA A 56 -14.43 -6.21 -20.00
#